data_AF-A0A7W9J9N3-F1
#
_entry.id   AF-A0A7W9J9N3-F1
#
_cell.length_a   1.000
_cell.length_b   1.000
_cell.length_c   1.000
_cell.angle_alpha   90.00
_cell.angle_beta   90.00
_cell.angle_gamma   90.00
#
_symmetry.space_group_name_H-M   'P 1'
#
loop_
_entity.id
_entity.type
_entity.pdbx_description
1 polymer ?
#
loop_
_entity_poly.entity_id
_entity_poly.type
_entity_poly.pdbx_seq_one_letter_code
_entity_poly.pdbx_strand_id
1 'polypeptide(L)'
;MNPPRKYVRYGVRLPLLLAALVLTALPVTAGHAATPTPTPGKPSATKPTPGKPSATRTRPTYRYTPPDTAGDKRRAMGKAGLYLDKVAAALGSPGLWVDSSVKKLTARETAELDAAAKASAAPMRIAVIPASAINVAPSSFSSSTRLAWEGEEIADQLYDRVGVEGVYAVLVDARSESAGRGFHAVQRADKGPTYHVGSAVDQAVDCCAPDYEEMLERFIQRGQEINKPFYIDAAPWAGGAAGLGGLWWGVTTLGARRARRKEEQQHLEITKPLLNEEIIALSQHVSGLPTTSDPQQSKLSKDVLDTVEKARHRLDEASGDSDTEAVATLLGSARYGLLCLDAVRAGKPMPEPTAPCFFDPRHGPSTGSANWTPEGGRERAVDVCDACAARLAADEQPDIRMVTVRDRARPYWTLGEELASYIDGYWSRGDGSRWWFPDEDARRAGNEMRARWASRRAGARFGRAASDLGTSIGSWSSSSNSDDSDGGGWSSGSSRRRSFSSRTRSSGGGSSRRSSRRSGGSRGF
;
A
#
# COMPACT_ATOMS: atom_id res chain seq x y z
N MET A 1 -0.86 -26.50 -55.83
CA MET A 1 -0.48 -27.75 -55.14
C MET A 1 0.04 -27.42 -53.74
N ASN A 2 -0.76 -27.73 -52.72
CA ASN A 2 -0.37 -27.97 -51.31
C ASN A 2 -0.04 -29.49 -51.17
N PRO A 3 0.60 -30.07 -50.11
CA PRO A 3 0.61 -29.70 -48.68
C PRO A 3 1.96 -30.10 -47.94
N PRO A 4 2.04 -30.43 -46.62
CA PRO A 4 1.26 -30.04 -45.44
C PRO A 4 2.09 -29.42 -44.27
N ARG A 5 1.35 -28.68 -43.44
CA ARG A 5 1.69 -28.19 -42.09
C ARG A 5 1.80 -29.34 -41.07
N LYS A 6 2.72 -29.24 -40.10
CA LYS A 6 2.65 -29.94 -38.80
C LYS A 6 2.51 -28.92 -37.67
N TYR A 7 1.38 -28.99 -36.98
CA TYR A 7 1.08 -28.31 -35.73
C TYR A 7 1.72 -29.07 -34.56
N VAL A 8 2.45 -28.38 -33.68
CA VAL A 8 2.80 -28.90 -32.35
C VAL A 8 2.02 -28.08 -31.31
N ARG A 9 1.02 -28.73 -30.69
CA ARG A 9 0.27 -28.20 -29.55
C ARG A 9 1.09 -28.40 -28.28
N TYR A 10 1.54 -27.32 -27.65
CA TYR A 10 1.92 -27.34 -26.23
C TYR A 10 0.69 -26.98 -25.39
N GLY A 11 0.09 -27.99 -24.76
CA GLY A 11 -0.95 -27.81 -23.76
C GLY A 11 -0.31 -27.55 -22.40
N VAL A 12 -0.31 -26.29 -21.96
CA VAL A 12 -0.03 -25.92 -20.57
C VAL A 12 -1.36 -25.97 -19.82
N ARG A 13 -1.52 -26.97 -18.94
CA ARG A 13 -2.64 -27.05 -17.99
C ARG A 13 -2.28 -26.22 -16.74
N LEU A 14 -2.98 -25.11 -16.56
CA LEU A 14 -2.99 -24.31 -15.33
C LEU A 14 -4.29 -24.61 -14.57
N PRO A 15 -4.28 -25.03 -13.30
CA PRO A 15 -5.52 -25.21 -12.55
C PRO A 15 -5.95 -23.87 -11.93
N LEU A 16 -7.02 -23.29 -12.47
CA LEU A 16 -7.76 -22.18 -11.87
C LEU A 16 -8.89 -22.77 -11.03
N LEU A 17 -8.66 -22.86 -9.72
CA LEU A 17 -9.68 -23.17 -8.71
C LEU A 17 -10.08 -21.88 -8.02
N LEU A 18 -11.26 -21.34 -8.37
CA LEU A 18 -12.02 -20.40 -7.53
C LEU A 18 -13.48 -20.44 -7.98
N ALA A 19 -14.23 -21.37 -7.38
CA ALA A 19 -15.68 -21.39 -7.43
C ALA A 19 -16.23 -20.47 -6.33
N ALA A 20 -16.83 -19.35 -6.71
CA ALA A 20 -17.63 -18.52 -5.82
C ALA A 20 -19.11 -18.84 -6.04
N LEU A 21 -19.68 -19.56 -5.08
CA LEU A 21 -21.10 -19.92 -4.97
C LEU A 21 -21.89 -18.67 -4.53
N VAL A 22 -22.70 -18.10 -5.43
CA VAL A 22 -23.74 -17.12 -5.07
C VAL A 22 -25.03 -17.89 -4.86
N LEU A 23 -25.35 -18.19 -3.59
CA LEU A 23 -26.63 -18.79 -3.21
C LEU A 23 -27.64 -17.66 -2.93
N THR A 24 -28.66 -17.59 -3.77
CA THR A 24 -29.87 -16.80 -3.61
C THR A 24 -30.68 -17.27 -2.42
N ALA A 25 -31.04 -16.37 -1.50
CA ALA A 25 -32.02 -16.62 -0.44
C ALA A 25 -33.16 -15.61 -0.54
N LEU A 26 -34.28 -16.05 -1.13
CA LEU A 26 -35.61 -15.47 -1.00
C LEU A 26 -36.24 -16.00 0.29
N PRO A 27 -36.90 -15.16 1.12
CA PRO A 27 -37.88 -15.65 2.07
C PRO A 27 -39.30 -15.47 1.53
N VAL A 28 -40.00 -16.60 1.57
CA VAL A 28 -41.40 -16.84 1.26
C VAL A 28 -42.31 -16.13 2.27
N THR A 29 -43.44 -15.68 1.74
CA THR A 29 -44.63 -15.12 2.38
C THR A 29 -45.27 -16.05 3.40
N ALA A 30 -45.68 -15.53 4.56
CA ALA A 30 -46.69 -16.12 5.44
C ALA A 30 -47.72 -15.04 5.80
N GLY A 31 -48.99 -15.39 5.63
CA GLY A 31 -50.11 -14.46 5.70
C GLY A 31 -50.88 -14.45 7.03
N HIS A 32 -51.74 -13.44 7.10
CA HIS A 32 -53.04 -13.36 7.77
C HIS A 32 -53.12 -13.50 9.30
N ALA A 33 -53.50 -12.40 9.96
CA ALA A 33 -54.71 -12.35 10.78
C ALA A 33 -55.19 -10.91 10.95
N ALA A 34 -56.45 -10.68 10.57
CA ALA A 34 -57.18 -9.42 10.69
C ALA A 34 -57.95 -9.36 12.01
N THR A 35 -58.22 -8.15 12.52
CA THR A 35 -59.37 -7.82 13.40
C THR A 35 -59.46 -6.28 13.57
N PRO A 36 -60.62 -5.70 13.94
CA PRO A 36 -61.36 -4.87 12.99
C PRO A 36 -61.61 -3.42 13.44
N THR A 37 -62.00 -2.60 12.46
CA THR A 37 -62.52 -1.23 12.56
C THR A 37 -63.88 -1.17 13.29
N PRO A 38 -64.11 -0.21 14.20
CA PRO A 38 -65.46 0.07 14.72
C PRO A 38 -66.22 1.08 13.85
N THR A 39 -67.45 0.72 13.50
CA THR A 39 -68.46 1.55 12.82
C THR A 39 -69.39 2.18 13.87
N PRO A 40 -69.95 3.40 13.67
CA PRO A 40 -70.74 4.10 14.68
C PRO A 40 -72.22 3.70 14.66
N GLY A 41 -72.80 3.46 15.84
CA GLY A 41 -74.23 3.26 16.04
C GLY A 41 -74.99 4.56 16.37
N LYS A 42 -76.16 4.73 15.76
CA LYS A 42 -77.26 5.67 16.10
C LYS A 42 -78.56 4.85 16.00
N PRO A 43 -79.72 5.35 16.49
CA PRO A 43 -80.00 6.01 17.76
C PRO A 43 -81.22 5.35 18.46
N SER A 44 -81.52 5.66 19.73
CA SER A 44 -82.91 5.61 20.19
C SER A 44 -83.18 6.49 21.40
N ALA A 45 -84.39 7.03 21.36
CA ALA A 45 -84.90 8.14 22.11
C ALA A 45 -85.29 7.78 23.54
N THR A 46 -85.13 8.72 24.47
CA THR A 46 -86.01 8.80 25.64
C THR A 46 -86.21 10.26 26.03
N LYS A 47 -87.49 10.61 26.18
CA LYS A 47 -88.10 11.91 26.43
C LYS A 47 -87.82 12.40 27.86
N PRO A 48 -87.78 13.72 28.10
CA PRO A 48 -88.48 14.23 29.28
C PRO A 48 -89.35 15.49 29.01
N THR A 49 -90.31 15.65 29.92
CA THR A 49 -91.46 16.56 30.03
C THR A 49 -91.08 18.03 30.33
N PRO A 50 -92.02 19.01 30.26
CA PRO A 50 -91.74 20.42 29.99
C PRO A 50 -91.58 21.28 31.25
N GLY A 51 -90.79 22.36 31.14
CA GLY A 51 -90.65 23.38 32.18
C GLY A 51 -90.15 24.73 31.66
N LYS A 52 -91.09 25.67 31.50
CA LYS A 52 -91.07 27.16 31.47
C LYS A 52 -89.96 27.97 30.72
N PRO A 53 -90.34 29.09 30.07
CA PRO A 53 -89.47 29.88 29.22
C PRO A 53 -88.68 30.92 30.03
N SER A 54 -87.42 31.15 29.69
CA SER A 54 -86.72 32.38 30.05
C SER A 54 -86.05 32.96 28.81
N ALA A 55 -86.56 34.10 28.37
CA ALA A 55 -86.13 34.82 27.19
C ALA A 55 -84.71 35.38 27.41
N THR A 56 -83.75 34.92 26.62
CA THR A 56 -82.40 35.54 26.58
C THR A 56 -82.02 35.80 25.12
N ARG A 57 -81.80 37.09 24.81
CA ARG A 57 -81.39 37.65 23.50
C ARG A 57 -80.31 36.83 22.79
N THR A 58 -80.60 36.38 21.57
CA THR A 58 -79.63 35.77 20.65
C THR A 58 -78.60 36.81 20.21
N ARG A 59 -77.32 36.63 20.61
CA ARG A 59 -76.18 37.33 19.99
C ARG A 59 -75.75 36.53 18.75
N PRO A 60 -75.42 37.17 17.61
CA PRO A 60 -74.91 36.44 16.45
C PRO A 60 -73.59 35.76 16.82
N THR A 61 -73.55 34.44 16.69
CA THR A 61 -72.34 33.63 16.84
C THR A 61 -71.55 33.71 15.53
N TYR A 62 -70.49 34.51 15.52
CA TYR A 62 -69.49 34.43 14.45
C TYR A 62 -68.80 33.05 14.55
N ARG A 63 -69.05 32.16 13.58
CA ARG A 63 -68.25 30.94 13.42
C ARG A 63 -66.88 31.34 12.87
N TYR A 64 -65.84 31.15 13.67
CA TYR A 64 -64.46 31.21 13.20
C TYR A 64 -64.17 29.97 12.34
N THR A 65 -63.96 30.17 11.04
CA THR A 65 -63.43 29.14 10.14
C THR A 65 -61.90 29.16 10.27
N PRO A 66 -61.24 28.05 10.65
CA PRO A 66 -59.79 28.00 10.68
C PRO A 66 -59.21 28.25 9.27
N PRO A 67 -58.12 29.03 9.13
CA PRO A 67 -57.51 29.28 7.84
C PRO A 67 -56.98 27.97 7.20
N ASP A 68 -57.29 27.75 5.91
CA ASP A 68 -56.78 26.64 5.10
C ASP A 68 -55.32 26.89 4.67
N THR A 69 -54.44 26.82 5.65
CA THR A 69 -53.00 27.06 5.47
C THR A 69 -52.38 26.12 4.43
N ALA A 70 -52.88 24.89 4.31
CA ALA A 70 -52.40 23.90 3.34
C ALA A 70 -52.81 24.26 1.90
N GLY A 71 -54.06 24.66 1.69
CA GLY A 71 -54.52 25.15 0.39
C GLY A 71 -53.86 26.47 -0.03
N ASP A 72 -53.66 27.39 0.91
CA ASP A 72 -52.93 28.64 0.67
C ASP A 72 -51.49 28.38 0.25
N LYS A 73 -50.80 27.45 0.94
CA LYS A 73 -49.45 27.03 0.57
C LYS A 73 -49.40 26.43 -0.84
N ARG A 74 -50.35 25.54 -1.21
CA ARG A 74 -50.40 24.96 -2.57
C ARG A 74 -50.63 26.02 -3.64
N ARG A 75 -51.51 26.99 -3.39
CA ARG A 75 -51.74 28.12 -4.32
C ARG A 75 -50.50 29.00 -4.45
N ALA A 76 -49.81 29.28 -3.35
CA ALA A 76 -48.57 30.05 -3.36
C ALA A 76 -47.44 29.34 -4.12
N MET A 77 -47.29 28.02 -3.91
CA MET A 77 -46.36 27.18 -4.69
C MET A 77 -46.68 27.19 -6.18
N GLY A 78 -47.97 27.11 -6.56
CA GLY A 78 -48.39 27.20 -7.96
C GLY A 78 -48.04 28.56 -8.60
N LYS A 79 -48.19 29.66 -7.86
CA LYS A 79 -47.80 31.00 -8.32
C LYS A 79 -46.28 31.13 -8.50
N ALA A 80 -45.50 30.62 -7.55
CA ALA A 80 -44.04 30.58 -7.65
C ALA A 80 -43.58 29.74 -8.86
N GLY A 81 -44.28 28.64 -9.15
CA GLY A 81 -44.03 27.81 -10.33
C GLY A 81 -44.25 28.56 -11.64
N LEU A 82 -45.40 29.22 -11.79
CA LEU A 82 -45.70 30.05 -12.98
C LEU A 82 -44.70 31.19 -13.17
N TYR A 83 -44.18 31.75 -12.07
CA TYR A 83 -43.12 32.74 -12.14
C TYR A 83 -41.82 32.14 -12.67
N LEU A 84 -41.37 30.98 -12.15
CA LEU A 84 -40.18 30.31 -12.67
C LEU A 84 -40.34 29.86 -14.14
N ASP A 85 -41.55 29.50 -14.59
CA ASP A 85 -41.80 29.20 -16.01
C ASP A 85 -41.51 30.40 -16.90
N LYS A 86 -41.85 31.62 -16.44
CA LYS A 86 -41.51 32.87 -17.13
C LYS A 86 -40.00 33.13 -17.16
N VAL A 87 -39.31 32.88 -16.04
CA VAL A 87 -37.85 33.02 -15.96
C VAL A 87 -37.16 32.04 -16.90
N ALA A 88 -37.59 30.77 -16.90
CA ALA A 88 -37.08 29.72 -17.76
C ALA A 88 -37.27 30.06 -19.25
N ALA A 89 -38.43 30.59 -19.63
CA ALA A 89 -38.69 31.02 -21.01
C ALA A 89 -37.71 32.11 -21.48
N ALA A 90 -37.29 33.01 -20.58
CA ALA A 90 -36.31 34.04 -20.90
C ALA A 90 -34.87 33.51 -20.95
N LEU A 91 -34.57 32.42 -20.22
CA LEU A 91 -33.26 31.76 -20.16
C LEU A 91 -33.14 30.54 -21.09
N GLY A 92 -33.92 30.48 -22.16
CA GLY A 92 -33.78 29.44 -23.19
C GLY A 92 -32.36 29.38 -23.78
N SER A 93 -31.76 30.54 -24.00
CA SER A 93 -30.34 30.69 -24.34
C SER A 93 -29.48 31.04 -23.11
N PRO A 94 -28.18 30.70 -23.08
CA PRO A 94 -27.25 31.19 -22.07
C PRO A 94 -27.27 32.72 -21.95
N GLY A 95 -27.08 33.23 -20.74
CA GLY A 95 -27.16 34.65 -20.42
C GLY A 95 -27.64 34.93 -19.00
N LEU A 96 -27.88 36.20 -18.72
CA LEU A 96 -28.37 36.72 -17.45
C LEU A 96 -29.78 37.29 -17.62
N TRP A 97 -30.70 36.90 -16.72
CA TRP A 97 -32.02 37.47 -16.61
C TRP A 97 -32.23 38.10 -15.23
N VAL A 98 -32.65 39.37 -15.19
CA VAL A 98 -32.90 40.12 -13.95
C VAL A 98 -34.35 40.60 -13.93
N ASP A 99 -35.08 40.31 -12.84
CA ASP A 99 -36.43 40.82 -12.68
C ASP A 99 -36.42 42.34 -12.41
N SER A 100 -37.34 43.06 -13.06
CA SER A 100 -37.48 44.53 -12.95
C SER A 100 -37.67 45.08 -11.53
N SER A 101 -38.12 44.25 -10.59
CA SER A 101 -38.30 44.61 -9.18
C SER A 101 -37.00 44.63 -8.38
N VAL A 102 -35.93 43.99 -8.86
CA VAL A 102 -34.59 44.04 -8.27
C VAL A 102 -33.93 45.36 -8.67
N LYS A 103 -33.53 46.18 -7.69
CA LYS A 103 -32.94 47.52 -7.92
C LYS A 103 -31.43 47.60 -7.63
N LYS A 104 -30.81 46.49 -7.27
CA LYS A 104 -29.40 46.40 -6.89
C LYS A 104 -28.43 46.33 -8.08
N LEU A 105 -28.93 46.16 -9.30
CA LEU A 105 -28.15 46.14 -10.53
C LEU A 105 -28.64 47.23 -11.48
N THR A 106 -27.72 47.96 -12.11
CA THR A 106 -28.05 48.92 -13.15
C THR A 106 -28.27 48.24 -14.50
N ALA A 107 -28.91 48.93 -15.45
CA ALA A 107 -29.13 48.40 -16.79
C ALA A 107 -27.82 48.14 -17.55
N ARG A 108 -26.78 48.93 -17.23
CA ARG A 108 -25.44 48.77 -17.82
C ARG A 108 -24.75 47.53 -17.28
N GLU A 109 -24.69 47.37 -15.96
CA GLU A 109 -24.09 46.20 -15.29
C GLU A 109 -24.78 44.91 -15.73
N THR A 110 -26.11 44.93 -15.83
CA THR A 110 -26.90 43.78 -16.32
C THR A 110 -26.51 43.40 -17.74
N ALA A 111 -26.28 44.37 -18.64
CA ALA A 111 -25.87 44.11 -20.02
C ALA A 111 -24.43 43.58 -20.12
N GLU A 112 -23.52 44.10 -19.29
CA GLU A 112 -22.12 43.65 -19.23
C GLU A 112 -22.03 42.21 -18.70
N LEU A 113 -22.76 41.89 -17.62
CA LEU A 113 -22.83 40.54 -17.05
C LEU A 113 -23.54 39.53 -17.98
N ASP A 114 -24.60 39.95 -18.69
CA ASP A 114 -25.26 39.10 -19.70
C ASP A 114 -24.31 38.76 -20.85
N ALA A 115 -23.53 39.74 -21.33
CA ALA A 115 -22.51 39.53 -22.35
C ALA A 115 -21.41 38.59 -21.84
N ALA A 116 -20.94 38.77 -20.59
CA ALA A 116 -19.94 37.90 -19.98
C ALA A 116 -20.45 36.45 -19.83
N ALA A 117 -21.69 36.25 -19.37
CA ALA A 117 -22.31 34.94 -19.26
C ALA A 117 -22.46 34.26 -20.64
N LYS A 118 -22.86 35.00 -21.67
CA LYS A 118 -22.97 34.51 -23.06
C LYS A 118 -21.62 34.13 -23.67
N ALA A 119 -20.56 34.87 -23.33
CA ALA A 119 -19.21 34.63 -23.84
C ALA A 119 -18.46 33.51 -23.10
N SER A 120 -18.97 33.05 -21.96
CA SER A 120 -18.30 32.06 -21.12
C SER A 120 -18.22 30.67 -21.79
N ALA A 121 -17.18 29.91 -21.45
CA ALA A 121 -16.97 28.56 -22.00
C ALA A 121 -18.02 27.54 -21.51
N ALA A 122 -18.64 27.80 -20.35
CA ALA A 122 -19.76 27.02 -19.85
C ALA A 122 -21.08 27.66 -20.32
N PRO A 123 -22.09 26.90 -20.77
CA PRO A 123 -23.39 27.48 -21.11
C PRO A 123 -24.14 27.88 -19.83
N MET A 124 -23.87 29.10 -19.33
CA MET A 124 -24.41 29.65 -18.08
C MET A 124 -25.78 30.31 -18.27
N ARG A 125 -26.73 30.01 -17.40
CA ARG A 125 -28.06 30.61 -17.31
C ARG A 125 -28.26 31.13 -15.91
N ILE A 126 -28.24 32.44 -15.76
CA ILE A 126 -28.23 33.11 -14.46
C ILE A 126 -29.53 33.89 -14.30
N ALA A 127 -30.24 33.68 -13.19
CA ALA A 127 -31.46 34.40 -12.85
C ALA A 127 -31.28 35.22 -11.56
N VAL A 128 -31.65 36.49 -11.60
CA VAL A 128 -31.72 37.34 -10.39
C VAL A 128 -33.20 37.67 -10.12
N ILE A 129 -33.72 37.14 -9.02
CA ILE A 129 -35.16 37.16 -8.72
C ILE A 129 -35.43 37.80 -7.35
N PRO A 130 -36.55 38.52 -7.16
CA PRO A 130 -36.94 39.01 -5.86
C PRO A 130 -37.49 37.86 -5.00
N ALA A 131 -37.17 37.84 -3.71
CA ALA A 131 -37.73 36.85 -2.78
C ALA A 131 -39.26 36.87 -2.73
N SER A 132 -39.88 38.02 -3.00
CA SER A 132 -41.34 38.18 -3.03
C SER A 132 -42.03 37.38 -4.14
N ALA A 133 -41.36 37.08 -5.25
CA ALA A 133 -41.95 36.32 -6.35
C ALA A 133 -42.13 34.83 -6.02
N ILE A 134 -41.36 34.32 -5.05
CA ILE A 134 -41.35 32.91 -4.64
C ILE A 134 -41.68 32.74 -3.15
N ASN A 135 -42.21 33.77 -2.49
CA ASN A 135 -42.57 33.70 -1.08
C ASN A 135 -43.88 32.91 -0.88
N VAL A 136 -43.83 31.88 -0.05
CA VAL A 136 -44.97 31.02 0.30
C VAL A 136 -45.44 31.20 1.75
N ALA A 137 -44.90 32.21 2.46
CA ALA A 137 -45.37 32.54 3.80
C ALA A 137 -46.84 33.01 3.77
N PRO A 138 -47.70 32.50 4.67
CA PRO A 138 -49.09 32.95 4.74
C PRO A 138 -49.16 34.42 5.15
N SER A 139 -49.93 35.22 4.41
CA SER A 139 -50.05 36.68 4.57
C SER A 139 -50.59 37.12 5.93
N SER A 140 -51.16 36.21 6.71
CA SER A 140 -51.89 36.54 7.94
C SER A 140 -51.03 36.61 9.21
N PHE A 141 -49.81 36.05 9.25
CA PHE A 141 -49.12 35.87 10.56
C PHE A 141 -47.58 35.84 10.59
N SER A 142 -46.84 36.10 9.51
CA SER A 142 -45.37 36.00 9.59
C SER A 142 -44.59 37.16 9.00
N SER A 143 -43.65 37.67 9.81
CA SER A 143 -42.51 38.51 9.40
C SER A 143 -41.34 37.69 8.82
N SER A 144 -41.45 36.36 8.76
CA SER A 144 -40.44 35.49 8.14
C SER A 144 -40.76 35.20 6.67
N THR A 145 -39.87 35.56 5.76
CA THR A 145 -39.88 35.08 4.37
C THR A 145 -39.68 33.57 4.36
N ARG A 146 -40.52 32.83 3.63
CA ARG A 146 -40.30 31.39 3.37
C ARG A 146 -40.33 31.18 1.86
N LEU A 147 -39.23 30.73 1.29
CA LEU A 147 -39.13 30.54 -0.15
C LEU A 147 -39.81 29.23 -0.57
N ALA A 148 -40.31 29.17 -1.80
CA ALA A 148 -40.86 27.96 -2.38
C ALA A 148 -39.79 26.86 -2.54
N TRP A 149 -38.56 27.26 -2.85
CA TRP A 149 -37.38 26.40 -2.97
C TRP A 149 -36.19 27.11 -2.33
N GLU A 150 -35.32 26.35 -1.66
CA GLU A 150 -34.14 26.85 -0.96
C GLU A 150 -32.89 26.10 -1.43
N GLY A 151 -31.72 26.73 -1.35
CA GLY A 151 -30.46 26.09 -1.74
C GLY A 151 -30.39 25.79 -3.24
N GLU A 152 -29.67 24.72 -3.59
CA GLU A 152 -29.49 24.28 -4.99
C GLU A 152 -30.81 23.86 -5.68
N GLU A 153 -31.86 23.55 -4.91
CA GLU A 153 -33.16 23.12 -5.44
C GLU A 153 -33.77 24.19 -6.36
N ILE A 154 -33.57 25.48 -6.08
CA ILE A 154 -34.12 26.54 -6.92
C ILE A 154 -33.46 26.60 -8.31
N ALA A 155 -32.17 26.29 -8.39
CA ALA A 155 -31.44 26.23 -9.65
C ALA A 155 -31.80 24.95 -10.44
N ASP A 156 -32.11 23.85 -9.74
CA ASP A 156 -32.67 22.64 -10.34
C ASP A 156 -34.06 22.86 -10.94
N GLN A 157 -34.93 23.58 -10.22
CA GLN A 157 -36.25 23.93 -10.73
C GLN A 157 -36.19 24.76 -12.01
N LEU A 158 -35.14 25.58 -12.16
CA LEU A 158 -34.88 26.32 -13.39
C LEU A 158 -34.41 25.37 -14.51
N TYR A 159 -33.48 24.46 -14.22
CA TYR A 159 -33.05 23.43 -15.16
C TYR A 159 -34.21 22.56 -15.67
N ASP A 160 -35.06 22.05 -14.76
CA ASP A 160 -36.19 21.17 -15.10
C ASP A 160 -37.17 21.83 -16.09
N ARG A 161 -37.24 23.16 -16.09
CA ARG A 161 -38.09 23.96 -16.97
C ARG A 161 -37.43 24.31 -18.30
N VAL A 162 -36.14 24.63 -18.30
CA VAL A 162 -35.40 24.96 -19.53
C VAL A 162 -35.07 23.68 -20.32
N GLY A 163 -34.72 22.60 -19.64
CA GLY A 163 -34.56 21.26 -20.21
C GLY A 163 -33.31 21.08 -21.08
N VAL A 164 -32.27 21.88 -20.89
CA VAL A 164 -31.01 21.80 -21.66
C VAL A 164 -29.79 21.76 -20.74
N GLU A 165 -28.72 21.12 -21.18
CA GLU A 165 -27.49 21.03 -20.39
C GLU A 165 -26.85 22.42 -20.18
N GLY A 166 -26.29 22.62 -18.98
CA GLY A 166 -25.51 23.80 -18.65
C GLY A 166 -25.39 24.09 -17.17
N VAL A 167 -24.91 25.30 -16.89
CA VAL A 167 -24.78 25.83 -15.53
C VAL A 167 -25.96 26.72 -15.26
N TYR A 168 -26.68 26.45 -14.18
CA TYR A 168 -27.87 27.19 -13.76
C TYR A 168 -27.55 27.86 -12.44
N ALA A 169 -27.67 29.19 -12.39
CA ALA A 169 -27.44 29.94 -11.17
C ALA A 169 -28.65 30.83 -10.87
N VAL A 170 -29.02 30.94 -9.61
CA VAL A 170 -30.12 31.79 -9.15
C VAL A 170 -29.63 32.60 -7.96
N LEU A 171 -29.79 33.92 -8.05
CA LEU A 171 -29.55 34.87 -6.99
C LEU A 171 -30.90 35.42 -6.50
N VAL A 172 -31.24 35.11 -5.25
CA VAL A 172 -32.47 35.59 -4.62
C VAL A 172 -32.21 36.91 -3.88
N ASP A 173 -32.92 37.97 -4.26
CA ASP A 173 -32.89 39.26 -3.56
C ASP A 173 -33.85 39.24 -2.38
N ALA A 174 -33.33 38.94 -1.19
CA ALA A 174 -34.05 39.01 0.08
C ALA A 174 -33.37 39.95 1.08
N ARG A 175 -34.17 40.67 1.87
CA ARG A 175 -33.68 41.51 2.98
C ARG A 175 -32.92 40.71 4.06
N SER A 176 -33.22 39.43 4.20
CA SER A 176 -32.59 38.48 5.14
C SER A 176 -31.33 37.79 4.60
N GLU A 177 -30.96 38.04 3.34
CA GLU A 177 -29.87 37.36 2.62
C GLU A 177 -28.74 38.30 2.22
N SER A 178 -28.57 39.40 2.96
CA SER A 178 -27.61 40.49 2.71
C SER A 178 -26.11 40.10 2.78
N ALA A 179 -25.77 38.82 2.73
CA ALA A 179 -24.40 38.31 2.71
C ALA A 179 -24.24 37.23 1.62
N GLY A 180 -24.95 37.36 0.49
CA GLY A 180 -24.84 36.44 -0.65
C GLY A 180 -25.49 35.06 -0.45
N ARG A 181 -26.16 34.83 0.69
CA ARG A 181 -26.77 33.53 1.07
C ARG A 181 -27.89 33.04 0.15
N GLY A 182 -28.42 33.91 -0.71
CA GLY A 182 -29.42 33.58 -1.73
C GLY A 182 -28.83 33.16 -3.08
N PHE A 183 -27.50 33.02 -3.19
CA PHE A 183 -26.84 32.64 -4.43
C PHE A 183 -26.57 31.13 -4.48
N HIS A 184 -27.19 30.45 -5.43
CA HIS A 184 -27.06 29.01 -5.61
C HIS A 184 -26.88 28.68 -7.08
N ALA A 185 -26.02 27.71 -7.37
CA ALA A 185 -25.82 27.25 -8.74
C ALA A 185 -25.59 25.75 -8.82
N VAL A 186 -26.07 25.15 -9.91
CA VAL A 186 -25.91 23.73 -10.23
C VAL A 186 -25.41 23.56 -11.66
N GLN A 187 -24.67 22.49 -11.90
CA GLN A 187 -24.36 22.03 -13.24
C GLN A 187 -25.20 20.80 -13.57
N ARG A 188 -25.81 20.78 -14.76
CA ARG A 188 -26.48 19.61 -15.32
C ARG A 188 -25.92 19.34 -16.71
N ALA A 189 -25.22 18.23 -16.85
CA ALA A 189 -24.62 17.79 -18.12
C ALA A 189 -24.55 16.26 -18.10
N ASP A 190 -25.13 15.61 -19.11
CA ASP A 190 -24.98 14.17 -19.34
C ASP A 190 -23.68 13.89 -20.12
N LYS A 191 -23.25 14.84 -20.96
CA LYS A 191 -22.00 14.76 -21.74
C LYS A 191 -21.26 16.09 -21.71
N GLY A 192 -19.97 16.08 -21.41
CA GLY A 192 -19.12 17.27 -21.47
C GLY A 192 -18.24 17.46 -20.23
N PRO A 193 -17.46 18.55 -20.18
CA PRO A 193 -16.63 18.87 -19.03
C PRO A 193 -17.50 19.27 -17.82
N THR A 194 -17.09 18.85 -16.63
CA THR A 194 -17.60 19.40 -15.38
C THR A 194 -16.87 20.70 -15.06
N TYR A 195 -17.56 21.63 -14.42
CA TYR A 195 -16.99 22.93 -14.05
C TYR A 195 -16.97 23.13 -12.53
N HIS A 196 -16.20 24.10 -12.07
CA HIS A 196 -16.05 24.47 -10.67
C HIS A 196 -17.23 25.29 -10.11
N VAL A 197 -18.48 24.88 -10.37
CA VAL A 197 -19.69 25.66 -10.06
C VAL A 197 -19.87 25.92 -8.56
N GLY A 198 -19.81 24.88 -7.70
CA GLY A 198 -19.97 25.05 -6.26
C GLY A 198 -18.91 25.96 -5.64
N SER A 199 -17.64 25.71 -5.95
CA SER A 199 -16.54 26.58 -5.49
C SER A 199 -16.58 27.99 -6.08
N ALA A 200 -17.18 28.17 -7.26
CA ALA A 200 -17.37 29.49 -7.87
C ALA A 200 -18.44 30.29 -7.11
N VAL A 201 -19.50 29.65 -6.64
CA VAL A 201 -20.50 30.28 -5.75
C VAL A 201 -19.85 30.69 -4.44
N ASP A 202 -19.11 29.78 -3.79
CA ASP A 202 -18.44 30.07 -2.52
C ASP A 202 -17.48 31.26 -2.67
N GLN A 203 -16.62 31.24 -3.70
CA GLN A 203 -15.67 32.33 -3.95
C GLN A 203 -16.36 33.65 -4.27
N ALA A 204 -17.43 33.63 -5.06
CA ALA A 204 -18.21 34.83 -5.36
C ALA A 204 -18.81 35.44 -4.08
N VAL A 205 -19.40 34.61 -3.22
CA VAL A 205 -19.98 35.06 -1.95
C VAL A 205 -18.91 35.59 -0.99
N ASP A 206 -17.82 34.84 -0.80
CA ASP A 206 -16.75 35.17 0.15
C ASP A 206 -15.99 36.45 -0.24
N CYS A 207 -15.75 36.67 -1.53
CA CYS A 207 -14.98 37.83 -1.98
C CYS A 207 -15.79 39.12 -2.01
N CYS A 208 -17.07 39.02 -2.37
CA CYS A 208 -17.73 40.12 -3.06
C CYS A 208 -19.14 40.41 -2.53
N ALA A 209 -19.69 39.58 -1.63
CA ALA A 209 -20.96 39.93 -0.99
C ALA A 209 -20.83 41.22 -0.15
N PRO A 210 -21.82 42.14 -0.19
CA PRO A 210 -23.14 42.01 -0.79
C PRO A 210 -23.29 42.56 -2.23
N ASP A 211 -22.20 42.86 -2.93
CA ASP A 211 -22.23 43.45 -4.27
C ASP A 211 -22.61 42.41 -5.33
N TYR A 212 -23.76 42.61 -5.98
CA TYR A 212 -24.30 41.64 -6.94
C TYR A 212 -23.53 41.62 -8.24
N GLU A 213 -22.95 42.75 -8.65
CA GLU A 213 -22.15 42.82 -9.86
C GLU A 213 -20.86 42.00 -9.68
N GLU A 214 -20.10 42.32 -8.62
CA GLU A 214 -18.83 41.65 -8.35
C GLU A 214 -19.01 40.15 -8.07
N MET A 215 -20.07 39.77 -7.34
CA MET A 215 -20.42 38.37 -7.11
C MET A 215 -20.67 37.62 -8.42
N LEU A 216 -21.52 38.16 -9.29
CA LEU A 216 -21.88 37.51 -10.56
C LEU A 216 -20.69 37.46 -11.51
N GLU A 217 -19.87 38.52 -11.57
CA GLU A 217 -18.66 38.54 -12.38
C GLU A 217 -17.68 37.44 -11.92
N ARG A 218 -17.43 37.33 -10.61
CA ARG A 218 -16.54 36.30 -10.06
C ARG A 218 -17.04 34.89 -10.27
N PHE A 219 -18.35 34.68 -10.15
CA PHE A 219 -18.96 33.41 -10.49
C PHE A 219 -18.75 33.05 -11.96
N ILE A 220 -18.98 33.97 -12.89
CA ILE A 220 -18.78 33.72 -14.33
C ILE A 220 -17.30 33.40 -14.62
N GLN A 221 -16.38 34.15 -14.03
CA GLN A 221 -14.94 33.93 -14.19
C GLN A 221 -14.49 32.54 -13.71
N ARG A 222 -14.93 32.13 -12.52
CA ARG A 222 -14.51 30.87 -11.90
C ARG A 222 -15.30 29.66 -12.37
N GLY A 223 -16.59 29.84 -12.62
CA GLY A 223 -17.57 28.80 -12.98
C GLY A 223 -17.42 28.24 -14.39
N GLN A 224 -16.53 28.82 -15.21
CA GLN A 224 -16.17 28.31 -16.55
C GLN A 224 -14.89 27.47 -16.55
N GLU A 225 -14.17 27.37 -15.43
CA GLU A 225 -12.97 26.54 -15.35
C GLU A 225 -13.33 25.07 -15.26
N ILE A 226 -12.75 24.27 -16.18
CA ILE A 226 -12.97 22.82 -16.26
C ILE A 226 -12.37 22.13 -15.03
N ASN A 227 -13.21 21.41 -14.31
CA ASN A 227 -12.84 20.58 -13.17
C ASN A 227 -12.31 19.23 -13.65
N LYS A 228 -11.01 19.17 -13.97
CA LYS A 228 -10.32 17.92 -14.33
C LYS A 228 -9.81 17.19 -13.08
N PRO A 229 -9.98 15.86 -12.98
CA PRO A 229 -9.38 15.08 -11.91
C PRO A 229 -7.85 15.21 -11.90
N PHE A 230 -7.27 15.47 -10.72
CA PHE A 230 -5.82 15.64 -10.53
C PHE A 230 -4.96 14.53 -11.15
N TYR A 231 -5.47 13.29 -11.22
CA TYR A 231 -4.71 12.17 -11.78
C TYR A 231 -4.40 12.33 -13.27
N ILE A 232 -5.18 13.10 -14.03
CA ILE A 232 -4.95 13.30 -15.47
C ILE A 232 -3.65 14.10 -15.68
N ASP A 233 -3.39 15.09 -14.83
CA ASP A 233 -2.16 15.89 -14.88
C ASP A 233 -0.97 15.14 -14.27
N ALA A 234 -1.20 14.31 -13.26
CA ALA A 234 -0.14 13.54 -12.59
C ALA A 234 0.28 12.26 -13.31
N ALA A 235 -0.59 11.68 -14.15
CA ALA A 235 -0.33 10.38 -14.79
C ALA A 235 0.94 10.34 -15.67
N PRO A 236 1.25 11.34 -16.51
CA PRO A 236 2.49 11.34 -17.30
C PRO A 236 3.75 11.34 -16.40
N TRP A 237 3.71 12.10 -15.31
CA TRP A 237 4.80 12.17 -14.34
C TRP A 237 4.98 10.86 -13.59
N ALA A 238 3.88 10.25 -13.15
CA ALA A 238 3.90 8.95 -12.48
C ALA A 238 4.44 7.85 -13.41
N GLY A 239 4.03 7.85 -14.68
CA GLY A 239 4.55 6.93 -15.70
C GLY A 239 6.05 7.11 -15.95
N GLY A 240 6.51 8.36 -16.10
CA GLY A 240 7.92 8.68 -16.27
C GLY A 240 8.78 8.24 -15.07
N ALA A 241 8.33 8.54 -13.85
CA ALA A 241 9.03 8.14 -12.62
C ALA A 241 9.10 6.61 -12.47
N ALA A 242 8.01 5.90 -12.76
CA ALA A 242 7.99 4.44 -12.73
C ALA A 242 8.94 3.82 -13.77
N GLY A 243 8.99 4.39 -14.98
CA GLY A 243 9.91 3.96 -16.04
C GLY A 243 11.38 4.11 -15.64
N LEU A 244 11.76 5.28 -15.10
CA LEU A 244 13.11 5.53 -14.61
C LEU A 244 13.48 4.62 -13.42
N GLY A 245 12.55 4.42 -12.48
CA GLY A 245 12.72 3.50 -11.36
C GLY A 245 12.95 2.06 -11.82
N GLY A 246 12.18 1.59 -12.80
CA GLY A 246 12.34 0.27 -13.41
C GLY A 246 13.68 0.11 -14.12
N LEU A 247 14.11 1.11 -14.91
CA LEU A 247 15.40 1.11 -15.59
C LEU A 247 16.57 1.08 -14.61
N TRP A 248 16.53 1.94 -13.59
CA TRP A 248 17.55 1.98 -12.54
C TRP A 248 17.63 0.64 -11.78
N TRP A 249 16.49 0.05 -11.45
CA TRP A 249 16.45 -1.28 -10.82
C TRP A 249 17.06 -2.36 -11.72
N GLY A 250 16.72 -2.36 -13.01
CA GLY A 250 17.30 -3.28 -13.99
C GLY A 250 18.82 -3.16 -14.10
N VAL A 251 19.33 -1.94 -14.29
CA VAL A 251 20.78 -1.69 -14.43
C VAL A 251 21.54 -2.07 -13.14
N THR A 252 21.02 -1.69 -11.98
CA THR A 252 21.67 -1.99 -10.69
C THR A 252 21.67 -3.48 -10.37
N THR A 253 20.58 -4.19 -10.62
CA THR A 253 20.53 -5.66 -10.43
C THR A 253 21.49 -6.40 -11.36
N LEU A 254 21.58 -5.99 -12.63
CA LEU A 254 22.53 -6.56 -13.59
C LEU A 254 23.98 -6.30 -13.20
N GLY A 255 24.31 -5.06 -12.80
CA GLY A 255 25.65 -4.71 -12.32
C GLY A 255 26.05 -5.50 -11.07
N ALA A 256 25.14 -5.66 -10.11
CA ALA A 256 25.38 -6.45 -8.90
C ALA A 256 25.63 -7.94 -9.23
N ARG A 257 24.86 -8.51 -10.16
CA ARG A 257 25.04 -9.90 -10.62
C ARG A 257 26.39 -10.10 -11.32
N ARG A 258 26.78 -9.19 -12.22
CA ARG A 258 28.07 -9.25 -12.92
C ARG A 258 29.25 -9.15 -11.96
N ALA A 259 29.19 -8.23 -11.00
CA ALA A 259 30.25 -8.05 -10.01
C ALA A 259 30.41 -9.29 -9.12
N ARG A 260 29.29 -9.88 -8.65
CA ARG A 260 29.32 -11.13 -7.89
C ARG A 260 29.92 -12.27 -8.71
N ARG A 261 29.48 -12.47 -9.95
CA ARG A 261 30.03 -13.52 -10.83
C ARG A 261 31.54 -13.37 -11.03
N LYS A 262 32.04 -12.14 -11.16
CA LYS A 262 33.48 -11.90 -11.29
C LYS A 262 34.25 -12.36 -10.05
N GLU A 263 33.74 -12.05 -8.86
CA GLU A 263 34.36 -12.47 -7.59
C GLU A 263 34.27 -14.00 -7.41
N GLU A 264 33.12 -14.61 -7.70
CA GLU A 264 32.95 -16.08 -7.66
C GLU A 264 33.90 -16.82 -8.62
N GLN A 265 34.19 -16.25 -9.79
CA GLN A 265 35.17 -16.82 -10.72
C GLN A 265 36.59 -16.77 -10.17
N GLN A 266 36.96 -15.69 -9.48
CA GLN A 266 38.27 -15.56 -8.83
C GLN A 266 38.44 -16.58 -7.70
N HIS A 267 37.38 -16.84 -6.93
CA HIS A 267 37.42 -17.89 -5.90
C HIS A 267 37.53 -19.27 -6.54
N LEU A 268 36.76 -19.52 -7.61
CA LEU A 268 36.75 -20.80 -8.33
C LEU A 268 38.12 -21.15 -8.93
N GLU A 269 38.87 -20.16 -9.43
CA GLU A 269 40.24 -20.35 -9.93
C GLU A 269 41.18 -20.93 -8.86
N ILE A 270 40.94 -20.59 -7.59
CA ILE A 270 41.74 -21.07 -6.45
C ILE A 270 41.17 -22.39 -5.92
N THR A 271 39.86 -22.51 -5.75
CA THR A 271 39.24 -23.67 -5.09
C THR A 271 39.16 -24.90 -5.98
N LYS A 272 38.91 -24.74 -7.29
CA LYS A 272 38.75 -25.86 -8.23
C LYS A 272 39.98 -26.79 -8.28
N PRO A 273 41.23 -26.31 -8.41
CA PRO A 273 42.39 -27.20 -8.40
C PRO A 273 42.59 -27.91 -7.05
N LEU A 274 42.31 -27.23 -5.93
CA LEU A 274 42.42 -27.84 -4.59
C LEU A 274 41.41 -28.98 -4.40
N LEU A 275 40.15 -28.74 -4.77
CA LEU A 275 39.11 -29.76 -4.71
C LEU A 275 39.40 -30.92 -5.67
N ASN A 276 39.96 -30.63 -6.85
CA ASN A 276 40.34 -31.67 -7.80
C ASN A 276 41.46 -32.58 -7.25
N GLU A 277 42.49 -32.01 -6.63
CA GLU A 277 43.54 -32.76 -5.91
C GLU A 277 42.92 -33.69 -4.85
N GLU A 278 41.98 -33.16 -4.06
CA GLU A 278 41.31 -33.90 -2.99
C GLU A 278 40.40 -35.01 -3.51
N ILE A 279 39.67 -34.78 -4.60
CA ILE A 279 38.83 -35.80 -5.25
C ILE A 279 39.72 -36.92 -5.78
N ILE A 280 40.85 -36.62 -6.41
CA ILE A 280 41.79 -37.63 -6.90
C ILE A 280 42.33 -38.46 -5.74
N ALA A 281 42.83 -37.82 -4.69
CA ALA A 281 43.39 -38.52 -3.52
C ALA A 281 42.32 -39.39 -2.82
N LEU A 282 41.11 -38.87 -2.65
CA LEU A 282 40.03 -39.60 -2.01
C LEU A 282 39.52 -40.74 -2.90
N SER A 283 39.40 -40.54 -4.21
CA SER A 283 39.00 -41.57 -5.16
C SER A 283 40.00 -42.74 -5.16
N GLN A 284 41.31 -42.45 -5.12
CA GLN A 284 42.35 -43.46 -4.98
C GLN A 284 42.23 -44.25 -3.66
N HIS A 285 41.99 -43.56 -2.55
CA HIS A 285 41.77 -44.22 -1.26
C HIS A 285 40.54 -45.14 -1.30
N VAL A 286 39.40 -44.64 -1.81
CA VAL A 286 38.15 -45.41 -1.85
C VAL A 286 38.24 -46.59 -2.84
N SER A 287 38.99 -46.45 -3.95
CA SER A 287 39.23 -47.54 -4.90
C SER A 287 40.05 -48.70 -4.31
N GLY A 288 40.83 -48.45 -3.25
CA GLY A 288 41.61 -49.45 -2.54
C GLY A 288 40.84 -50.22 -1.46
N LEU A 289 39.56 -49.92 -1.23
CA LEU A 289 38.77 -50.59 -0.21
C LEU A 289 38.56 -52.07 -0.55
N PRO A 290 38.73 -53.00 0.42
CA PRO A 290 38.51 -54.41 0.19
C PRO A 290 37.04 -54.72 -0.07
N THR A 291 36.79 -55.68 -0.97
CA THR A 291 35.46 -56.27 -1.14
C THR A 291 35.11 -57.12 0.08
N THR A 292 33.85 -57.09 0.48
CA THR A 292 33.35 -57.80 1.67
C THR A 292 31.97 -58.39 1.39
N SER A 293 31.70 -59.55 1.99
CA SER A 293 30.40 -60.21 1.91
C SER A 293 29.39 -59.66 2.93
N ASP A 294 29.83 -58.86 3.90
CA ASP A 294 28.94 -58.20 4.86
C ASP A 294 28.06 -57.15 4.13
N PRO A 295 26.72 -57.31 4.12
CA PRO A 295 25.82 -56.37 3.46
C PRO A 295 25.94 -54.94 3.98
N GLN A 296 26.20 -54.74 5.27
CA GLN A 296 26.29 -53.40 5.86
C GLN A 296 27.55 -52.67 5.39
N GLN A 297 28.71 -53.35 5.43
CA GLN A 297 29.97 -52.78 4.96
C GLN A 297 29.98 -52.56 3.44
N SER A 298 29.39 -53.48 2.67
CA SER A 298 29.25 -53.36 1.22
C SER A 298 28.41 -52.13 0.83
N LYS A 299 27.28 -51.93 1.53
CA LYS A 299 26.45 -50.73 1.34
C LYS A 299 27.20 -49.44 1.65
N LEU A 300 27.86 -49.35 2.80
CA LEU A 300 28.63 -48.15 3.19
C LEU A 300 29.75 -47.84 2.19
N SER A 301 30.47 -48.88 1.73
CA SER A 301 31.53 -48.72 0.73
C SER A 301 30.97 -48.15 -0.58
N LYS A 302 29.80 -48.64 -1.02
CA LYS A 302 29.09 -48.11 -2.19
C LYS A 302 28.62 -46.68 -1.97
N ASP A 303 28.04 -46.35 -0.81
CA ASP A 303 27.56 -45.00 -0.50
C ASP A 303 28.71 -43.98 -0.53
N VAL A 304 29.90 -44.35 -0.05
CA VAL A 304 31.12 -43.53 -0.14
C VAL A 304 31.55 -43.34 -1.60
N LEU A 305 31.64 -44.42 -2.39
CA LEU A 305 31.98 -44.36 -3.82
C LEU A 305 31.03 -43.44 -4.59
N ASP A 306 29.73 -43.62 -4.41
CA ASP A 306 28.68 -42.79 -5.04
C ASP A 306 28.81 -41.32 -4.63
N THR A 307 29.20 -41.04 -3.38
CA THR A 307 29.38 -39.66 -2.88
C THR A 307 30.61 -38.98 -3.50
N VAL A 308 31.71 -39.71 -3.65
CA VAL A 308 32.93 -39.20 -4.31
C VAL A 308 32.66 -38.95 -5.80
N GLU A 309 31.95 -39.85 -6.47
CA GLU A 309 31.61 -39.67 -7.89
C GLU A 309 30.65 -38.47 -8.09
N LYS A 310 29.67 -38.29 -7.20
CA LYS A 310 28.84 -37.08 -7.18
C LYS A 310 29.68 -35.81 -7.00
N ALA A 311 30.66 -35.83 -6.10
CA ALA A 311 31.55 -34.69 -5.89
C ALA A 311 32.35 -34.35 -7.15
N ARG A 312 32.87 -35.37 -7.85
CA ARG A 312 33.57 -35.22 -9.13
C ARG A 312 32.70 -34.58 -10.20
N HIS A 313 31.55 -35.18 -10.48
CA HIS A 313 30.63 -34.65 -11.49
C HIS A 313 30.21 -33.20 -11.17
N ARG A 314 30.00 -32.89 -9.88
CA ARG A 314 29.64 -31.54 -9.47
C ARG A 314 30.78 -30.54 -9.64
N LEU A 315 32.03 -30.95 -9.43
CA LEU A 315 33.20 -30.12 -9.65
C LEU A 315 33.43 -29.84 -11.15
N ASP A 316 33.14 -30.81 -12.01
CA ASP A 316 33.26 -30.67 -13.47
C ASP A 316 32.31 -29.57 -13.98
N GLU A 317 31.09 -29.50 -13.43
CA GLU A 317 30.06 -28.49 -13.76
C GLU A 317 30.18 -27.18 -12.94
N ALA A 318 31.13 -27.09 -12.01
CA ALA A 318 31.18 -25.98 -11.06
C ALA A 318 31.38 -24.62 -11.73
N SER A 319 30.53 -23.66 -11.35
CA SER A 319 30.48 -22.31 -11.96
C SER A 319 30.66 -21.16 -10.96
N GLY A 320 30.72 -21.46 -9.66
CA GLY A 320 30.97 -20.48 -8.61
C GLY A 320 30.94 -21.06 -7.20
N ASP A 321 30.82 -20.17 -6.21
CA ASP A 321 30.97 -20.48 -4.79
C ASP A 321 29.99 -21.52 -4.25
N SER A 322 28.72 -21.49 -4.71
CA SER A 322 27.72 -22.47 -4.25
C SER A 322 28.04 -23.90 -4.70
N ASP A 323 28.63 -24.04 -5.89
CA ASP A 323 29.04 -25.36 -6.38
C ASP A 323 30.28 -25.84 -5.61
N THR A 324 31.22 -24.93 -5.33
CA THR A 324 32.41 -25.21 -4.51
C THR A 324 32.02 -25.67 -3.10
N GLU A 325 31.08 -24.96 -2.46
CA GLU A 325 30.53 -25.31 -1.14
C GLU A 325 29.91 -26.72 -1.17
N ALA A 326 29.08 -27.01 -2.17
CA ALA A 326 28.43 -28.32 -2.32
C ALA A 326 29.45 -29.46 -2.52
N VAL A 327 30.50 -29.25 -3.33
CA VAL A 327 31.57 -30.24 -3.54
C VAL A 327 32.31 -30.50 -2.23
N ALA A 328 32.70 -29.45 -1.49
CA ALA A 328 33.36 -29.58 -0.20
C ALA A 328 32.49 -30.32 0.84
N THR A 329 31.17 -30.06 0.86
CA THR A 329 30.23 -30.81 1.73
C THR A 329 30.16 -32.30 1.37
N LEU A 330 30.13 -32.64 0.07
CA LEU A 330 30.16 -34.03 -0.38
C LEU A 330 31.46 -34.72 0.02
N LEU A 331 32.60 -34.03 -0.13
CA LEU A 331 33.91 -34.50 0.29
C LEU A 331 34.01 -34.73 1.80
N GLY A 332 33.41 -33.85 2.62
CA GLY A 332 33.29 -34.06 4.06
C GLY A 332 32.43 -35.28 4.40
N SER A 333 31.30 -35.42 3.71
CA SER A 333 30.36 -36.54 3.89
C SER A 333 30.98 -37.89 3.50
N ALA A 334 31.77 -37.95 2.43
CA ALA A 334 32.50 -39.14 2.04
C ALA A 334 33.54 -39.57 3.09
N ARG A 335 34.25 -38.61 3.70
CA ARG A 335 35.20 -38.88 4.79
C ARG A 335 34.53 -39.36 6.07
N TYR A 336 33.38 -38.80 6.41
CA TYR A 336 32.55 -39.35 7.48
C TYR A 336 32.06 -40.76 7.17
N GLY A 337 31.67 -41.05 5.93
CA GLY A 337 31.31 -42.40 5.50
C GLY A 337 32.45 -43.42 5.64
N LEU A 338 33.70 -43.02 5.38
CA LEU A 338 34.88 -43.84 5.64
C LEU A 338 35.06 -44.12 7.15
N LEU A 339 34.89 -43.11 8.01
CA LEU A 339 34.94 -43.30 9.46
C LEU A 339 33.85 -44.28 9.95
N CYS A 340 32.63 -44.17 9.43
CA CYS A 340 31.55 -45.11 9.72
C CYS A 340 31.88 -46.53 9.25
N LEU A 341 32.47 -46.68 8.06
CA LEU A 341 32.90 -47.97 7.53
C LEU A 341 33.96 -48.62 8.42
N ASP A 342 34.94 -47.85 8.88
CA ASP A 342 35.99 -48.34 9.78
C ASP A 342 35.44 -48.73 11.15
N ALA A 343 34.49 -47.96 11.70
CA ALA A 343 33.81 -48.30 12.95
C ALA A 343 33.05 -49.63 12.85
N VAL A 344 32.29 -49.82 11.76
CA VAL A 344 31.54 -51.06 11.52
C VAL A 344 32.48 -52.26 11.35
N ARG A 345 33.59 -52.09 10.61
CA ARG A 345 34.63 -53.14 10.48
C ARG A 345 35.25 -53.52 11.82
N ALA A 346 35.39 -52.56 12.73
CA ALA A 346 35.89 -52.78 14.08
C ALA A 346 34.82 -53.30 15.07
N GLY A 347 33.59 -53.57 14.61
CA GLY A 347 32.48 -54.01 15.48
C GLY A 347 31.98 -52.92 16.44
N LYS A 348 32.25 -51.65 16.14
CA LYS A 348 31.83 -50.48 16.92
C LYS A 348 30.55 -49.88 16.34
N PRO A 349 29.72 -49.19 17.15
CA PRO A 349 28.60 -48.42 16.62
C PRO A 349 29.09 -47.31 15.67
N MET A 350 28.24 -46.90 14.73
CA MET A 350 28.54 -45.75 13.88
C MET A 350 28.69 -44.49 14.76
N PRO A 351 29.77 -43.72 14.59
CA PRO A 351 29.98 -42.50 15.36
C PRO A 351 28.97 -41.43 14.95
N GLU A 352 28.68 -40.49 15.85
CA GLU A 352 27.91 -39.29 15.52
C GLU A 352 28.74 -38.34 14.64
N PRO A 353 28.13 -37.59 13.70
CA PRO A 353 28.84 -36.61 12.89
C PRO A 353 29.43 -35.46 13.74
N THR A 354 30.74 -35.28 13.66
CA THR A 354 31.48 -34.16 14.27
C THR A 354 31.98 -33.18 13.22
N ALA A 355 32.42 -32.00 13.66
CA ALA A 355 33.09 -31.04 12.79
C ALA A 355 34.37 -31.65 12.19
N PRO A 356 34.84 -31.20 11.01
CA PRO A 356 36.11 -31.69 10.47
C PRO A 356 37.29 -31.22 11.31
N CYS A 357 38.45 -31.89 11.16
CA CYS A 357 39.70 -31.41 11.76
C CYS A 357 40.03 -29.99 11.30
N PHE A 358 40.24 -29.08 12.25
CA PHE A 358 40.49 -27.67 11.99
C PHE A 358 41.76 -27.43 11.17
N PHE A 359 42.84 -28.18 11.43
CA PHE A 359 44.13 -27.96 10.77
C PHE A 359 44.12 -28.40 9.31
N ASP A 360 43.46 -29.53 9.02
CA ASP A 360 43.24 -30.01 7.66
C ASP A 360 41.90 -30.76 7.59
N PRO A 361 40.86 -30.21 6.92
CA PRO A 361 39.59 -30.88 6.74
C PRO A 361 39.69 -32.23 6.02
N ARG A 362 40.81 -32.49 5.32
CA ARG A 362 41.07 -33.76 4.64
C ARG A 362 41.29 -34.92 5.61
N HIS A 363 41.64 -34.64 6.88
CA HIS A 363 41.74 -35.66 7.92
C HIS A 363 40.40 -36.25 8.34
N GLY A 364 39.28 -35.64 7.95
CA GLY A 364 37.94 -36.12 8.28
C GLY A 364 37.41 -35.58 9.62
N PRO A 365 36.38 -36.24 10.18
CA PRO A 365 35.71 -35.79 11.40
C PRO A 365 36.65 -35.75 12.61
N SER A 366 36.45 -34.78 13.49
CA SER A 366 37.20 -34.64 14.73
C SER A 366 36.80 -35.70 15.76
N THR A 367 37.74 -36.08 16.61
CA THR A 367 37.53 -37.02 17.73
C THR A 367 37.57 -36.31 19.08
N GLY A 368 38.07 -35.08 19.12
CA GLY A 368 38.12 -34.25 20.31
C GLY A 368 38.35 -32.77 19.99
N SER A 369 38.61 -32.00 21.04
CA SER A 369 38.95 -30.59 20.96
C SER A 369 40.25 -30.31 21.70
N ALA A 370 41.01 -29.34 21.21
CA ALA A 370 42.26 -28.89 21.84
C ALA A 370 42.29 -27.36 21.91
N ASN A 371 42.89 -26.82 22.97
CA ASN A 371 43.24 -25.41 23.02
C ASN A 371 44.51 -25.18 22.22
N TRP A 372 44.46 -24.27 21.26
CA TRP A 372 45.58 -23.96 20.39
C TRP A 372 45.73 -22.46 20.21
N THR A 373 46.98 -22.00 20.27
CA THR A 373 47.35 -20.61 20.04
C THR A 373 48.19 -20.52 18.76
N PRO A 374 47.68 -19.92 17.67
CA PRO A 374 48.50 -19.63 16.49
C PRO A 374 49.62 -18.65 16.84
N GLU A 375 50.72 -18.70 16.09
CA GLU A 375 51.81 -17.73 16.21
C GLU A 375 51.28 -16.30 16.02
N GLY A 376 51.50 -15.44 17.02
CA GLY A 376 51.04 -14.05 17.02
C GLY A 376 49.53 -13.85 17.15
N GLY A 377 48.74 -14.90 17.42
CA GLY A 377 47.29 -14.80 17.59
C GLY A 377 46.79 -15.14 18.99
N ARG A 378 45.49 -15.41 19.10
CA ARG A 378 44.81 -15.69 20.37
C ARG A 378 44.51 -17.17 20.53
N GLU A 379 44.59 -17.66 21.76
CA GLU A 379 44.17 -19.00 22.13
C GLU A 379 42.72 -19.25 21.72
N ARG A 380 42.45 -20.44 21.18
CA ARG A 380 41.13 -20.88 20.73
C ARG A 380 40.97 -22.38 20.88
N ALA A 381 39.75 -22.81 21.22
CA ALA A 381 39.37 -24.21 21.14
C ALA A 381 39.13 -24.60 19.67
N VAL A 382 39.80 -25.65 19.21
CA VAL A 382 39.70 -26.18 17.85
C VAL A 382 39.30 -27.66 17.87
N ASP A 383 38.45 -28.06 16.93
CA ASP A 383 38.11 -29.46 16.68
C ASP A 383 39.29 -30.16 15.97
N VAL A 384 39.75 -31.30 16.50
CA VAL A 384 40.97 -31.98 16.02
C VAL A 384 40.75 -33.48 15.86
N CYS A 385 41.41 -34.06 14.84
CA CYS A 385 41.53 -35.51 14.72
C CYS A 385 42.62 -36.05 15.68
N ASP A 386 42.61 -37.37 15.92
CA ASP A 386 43.56 -38.03 16.83
C ASP A 386 45.03 -37.73 16.48
N ALA A 387 45.37 -37.72 15.18
CA ALA A 387 46.74 -37.47 14.74
C ALA A 387 47.20 -36.03 15.03
N CYS A 388 46.35 -35.03 14.80
CA CYS A 388 46.67 -33.64 15.12
C CYS A 388 46.67 -33.41 16.63
N ALA A 389 45.78 -34.07 17.38
CA ALA A 389 45.75 -34.02 18.83
C ALA A 389 47.05 -34.59 19.44
N ALA A 390 47.55 -35.71 18.91
CA ALA A 390 48.81 -36.31 19.34
C ALA A 390 50.01 -35.39 19.09
N ARG A 391 50.07 -34.72 17.93
CA ARG A 391 51.12 -33.72 17.64
C ARG A 391 51.09 -32.54 18.59
N LEU A 392 49.90 -31.98 18.84
CA LEU A 392 49.73 -30.90 19.83
C LEU A 392 50.18 -31.34 21.23
N ALA A 393 49.84 -32.55 21.65
CA ALA A 393 50.25 -33.09 22.94
C ALA A 393 51.77 -33.32 23.05
N ALA A 394 52.45 -33.50 21.91
CA ALA A 394 53.90 -33.62 21.81
C ALA A 394 54.62 -32.27 21.60
N ASP A 395 53.90 -31.14 21.66
CA ASP A 395 54.42 -29.80 21.33
C ASP A 395 54.97 -29.68 19.89
N GLU A 396 54.45 -30.51 18.98
CA GLU A 396 54.77 -30.51 17.55
C GLU A 396 53.74 -29.73 16.74
N GLN A 397 54.16 -29.19 15.60
CA GLN A 397 53.26 -28.50 14.70
C GLN A 397 52.28 -29.48 14.04
N PRO A 398 50.95 -29.26 14.16
CA PRO A 398 49.95 -30.07 13.46
C PRO A 398 50.14 -30.00 11.95
N ASP A 399 49.67 -31.03 11.23
CA ASP A 399 49.67 -30.99 9.78
C ASP A 399 48.59 -30.01 9.29
N ILE A 400 49.04 -28.81 8.93
CA ILE A 400 48.20 -27.69 8.53
C ILE A 400 48.04 -27.72 7.01
N ARG A 401 46.78 -27.64 6.54
CA ARG A 401 46.50 -27.47 5.11
C ARG A 401 47.00 -26.11 4.64
N MET A 402 48.15 -26.14 3.98
CA MET A 402 48.73 -25.02 3.27
C MET A 402 48.17 -24.94 1.86
N VAL A 403 47.80 -23.73 1.44
CA VAL A 403 47.29 -23.42 0.10
C VAL A 403 48.15 -22.33 -0.50
N THR A 404 48.63 -22.56 -1.71
CA THR A 404 49.51 -21.62 -2.42
C THR A 404 48.67 -20.67 -3.27
N VAL A 405 48.70 -19.38 -2.93
CA VAL A 405 48.08 -18.31 -3.72
C VAL A 405 49.15 -17.27 -4.01
N ARG A 406 49.34 -16.92 -5.29
CA ARG A 406 50.36 -15.95 -5.75
C ARG A 406 51.76 -16.25 -5.19
N ASP A 407 52.20 -17.50 -5.35
CA ASP A 407 53.52 -18.00 -4.93
C ASP A 407 53.80 -17.93 -3.42
N ARG A 408 52.75 -17.81 -2.59
CA ARG A 408 52.87 -17.85 -1.13
C ARG A 408 51.97 -18.91 -0.55
N ALA A 409 52.58 -19.90 0.11
CA ALA A 409 51.85 -20.90 0.89
C ALA A 409 51.34 -20.27 2.18
N ARG A 410 50.03 -20.36 2.41
CA ARG A 410 49.39 -19.86 3.64
C ARG A 410 48.41 -20.91 4.17
N PRO A 411 48.15 -20.96 5.49
CA PRO A 411 47.11 -21.83 6.02
C PRO A 411 45.75 -21.46 5.41
N TYR A 412 44.95 -22.48 5.07
CA TYR A 412 43.70 -22.29 4.30
C TYR A 412 42.74 -21.28 4.95
N TRP A 413 42.61 -21.27 6.28
CA TRP A 413 41.72 -20.33 6.98
C TRP A 413 42.14 -18.86 6.83
N THR A 414 43.41 -18.59 6.54
CA THR A 414 43.93 -17.21 6.41
C THR A 414 43.68 -16.58 5.03
N LEU A 415 43.20 -17.36 4.06
CA LEU A 415 42.85 -16.88 2.72
C LEU A 415 41.48 -16.17 2.68
N GLY A 416 40.76 -16.15 3.80
CA GLY A 416 39.59 -15.30 4.00
C GLY A 416 38.48 -15.58 2.99
N GLU A 417 38.23 -14.61 2.11
CA GLU A 417 37.15 -14.67 1.12
C GLU A 417 37.38 -15.71 0.03
N GLU A 418 38.65 -15.91 -0.38
CA GLU A 418 39.02 -16.80 -1.49
C GLU A 418 38.68 -18.27 -1.21
N LEU A 419 38.68 -18.68 0.06
CA LEU A 419 38.31 -20.03 0.50
C LEU A 419 37.02 -20.06 1.34
N ALA A 420 36.24 -18.98 1.37
CA ALA A 420 35.04 -18.92 2.19
C ALA A 420 34.05 -20.06 1.87
N SER A 421 33.82 -20.35 0.59
CA SER A 421 32.94 -21.43 0.13
C SER A 421 33.47 -22.84 0.46
N TYR A 422 34.79 -23.04 0.38
CA TYR A 422 35.46 -24.27 0.76
C TYR A 422 35.28 -24.55 2.26
N ILE A 423 35.57 -23.55 3.11
CA ILE A 423 35.41 -23.63 4.57
C ILE A 423 33.93 -23.90 4.89
N ASP A 424 33.04 -23.11 4.29
CA ASP A 424 31.60 -23.20 4.49
C ASP A 424 31.04 -24.58 4.14
N GLY A 425 31.58 -25.22 3.10
CA GLY A 425 31.16 -26.53 2.65
C GLY A 425 31.66 -27.65 3.54
N TYR A 426 32.92 -27.63 3.95
CA TYR A 426 33.49 -28.62 4.87
C TYR A 426 32.85 -28.58 6.26
N TRP A 427 32.49 -27.38 6.72
CA TRP A 427 31.86 -27.18 8.02
C TRP A 427 30.34 -27.30 7.96
N SER A 428 29.75 -27.61 6.80
CA SER A 428 28.32 -27.84 6.61
C SER A 428 27.92 -29.26 7.04
N ARG A 429 26.76 -29.39 7.68
CA ARG A 429 26.16 -30.69 8.00
C ARG A 429 25.36 -31.30 6.84
N GLY A 430 25.26 -30.58 5.72
CA GLY A 430 24.49 -31.00 4.54
C GLY A 430 22.97 -30.75 4.63
N ASP A 431 22.44 -30.44 5.81
CA ASP A 431 21.02 -30.09 6.05
C ASP A 431 20.75 -28.58 6.05
N GLY A 432 21.75 -27.78 5.67
CA GLY A 432 21.72 -26.31 5.73
C GLY A 432 22.18 -25.73 7.06
N SER A 433 22.43 -26.55 8.08
CA SER A 433 23.13 -26.14 9.30
C SER A 433 24.65 -26.30 9.17
N ARG A 434 25.40 -25.57 9.99
CA ARG A 434 26.86 -25.53 9.95
C ARG A 434 27.44 -25.67 11.36
N TRP A 435 28.56 -26.38 11.49
CA TRP A 435 29.37 -26.32 12.71
C TRP A 435 30.03 -24.94 12.86
N TRP A 436 30.38 -24.59 14.09
CA TRP A 436 31.03 -23.32 14.36
C TRP A 436 32.50 -23.34 13.91
N PHE A 437 32.88 -22.46 12.98
CA PHE A 437 34.28 -22.36 12.55
C PHE A 437 35.14 -21.62 13.59
N PRO A 438 36.24 -22.22 14.12
CA PRO A 438 37.04 -21.62 15.19
C PRO A 438 37.74 -20.30 14.84
N ASP A 439 38.09 -20.07 13.58
CA ASP A 439 38.80 -18.85 13.17
C ASP A 439 37.83 -17.67 12.96
N GLU A 440 38.01 -16.61 13.77
CA GLU A 440 37.15 -15.42 13.72
C GLU A 440 37.39 -14.58 12.46
N ASP A 441 38.63 -14.47 11.99
CA ASP A 441 38.99 -13.61 10.88
C ASP A 441 38.48 -14.19 9.56
N ALA A 442 38.55 -15.51 9.37
CA ALA A 442 37.95 -16.23 8.26
C ALA A 442 36.42 -16.06 8.21
N ARG A 443 35.73 -16.24 9.36
CA ARG A 443 34.28 -16.01 9.45
C ARG A 443 33.93 -14.55 9.15
N ARG A 444 34.71 -13.60 9.66
CA ARG A 444 34.51 -12.17 9.43
C ARG A 444 34.68 -11.85 7.94
N ALA A 445 35.75 -12.31 7.31
CA ALA A 445 36.00 -12.12 5.87
C ALA A 445 34.84 -12.66 5.02
N GLY A 446 34.40 -13.91 5.26
CA GLY A 446 33.26 -14.47 4.53
C GLY A 446 31.95 -13.70 4.77
N ASN A 447 31.72 -13.21 5.99
CA ASN A 447 30.54 -12.40 6.31
C ASN A 447 30.59 -11.00 5.67
N GLU A 448 31.75 -10.35 5.66
CA GLU A 448 31.97 -9.06 5.00
C GLU A 448 31.78 -9.19 3.50
N MET A 449 32.32 -10.23 2.86
CA MET A 449 32.07 -10.55 1.46
C MET A 449 30.58 -10.67 1.15
N ARG A 450 29.84 -11.50 1.91
CA ARG A 450 28.39 -11.67 1.76
C ARG A 450 27.62 -10.37 2.00
N ALA A 451 28.03 -9.56 2.99
CA ALA A 451 27.46 -8.26 3.27
C ALA A 451 27.69 -7.28 2.11
N ARG A 452 28.89 -7.26 1.52
CA ARG A 452 29.18 -6.46 0.33
C ARG A 452 28.29 -6.88 -0.85
N TRP A 453 28.12 -8.17 -1.11
CA TRP A 453 27.20 -8.64 -2.16
C TRP A 453 25.76 -8.23 -1.89
N ALA A 454 25.29 -8.38 -0.65
CA ALA A 454 23.96 -7.96 -0.23
C ALA A 454 23.77 -6.45 -0.43
N SER A 455 24.78 -5.66 -0.10
CA SER A 455 24.78 -4.20 -0.23
C SER A 455 24.68 -3.71 -1.68
N ARG A 456 25.11 -4.52 -2.65
CA ARG A 456 25.03 -4.19 -4.09
C ARG A 456 23.65 -4.45 -4.69
N ARG A 457 22.78 -5.21 -4.03
CA ARG A 457 21.42 -5.50 -4.53
C ARG A 457 20.61 -4.21 -4.66
N ALA A 458 19.78 -4.13 -5.70
CA ALA A 458 18.95 -2.95 -5.97
C ALA A 458 18.09 -2.55 -4.77
N GLY A 459 17.45 -3.51 -4.09
CA GLY A 459 16.67 -3.25 -2.88
C GLY A 459 17.49 -2.64 -1.73
N ALA A 460 18.73 -3.11 -1.52
CA ALA A 460 19.61 -2.56 -0.49
C ALA A 460 20.10 -1.14 -0.82
N ARG A 461 20.33 -0.86 -2.12
CA ARG A 461 20.67 0.49 -2.60
C ARG A 461 19.47 1.44 -2.55
N PHE A 462 18.28 0.95 -2.87
CA PHE A 462 17.05 1.70 -2.79
C PHE A 462 16.74 2.08 -1.33
N GLY A 463 16.88 1.14 -0.39
CA GLY A 463 16.70 1.42 1.03
C GLY A 463 17.65 2.50 1.56
N ARG A 464 18.91 2.50 1.11
CA ARG A 464 19.87 3.58 1.42
C ARG A 464 19.45 4.91 0.80
N ALA A 465 19.17 4.94 -0.50
CA ALA A 465 18.71 6.15 -1.17
C ALA A 465 17.43 6.72 -0.52
N ALA A 466 16.48 5.87 -0.13
CA ALA A 466 15.25 6.28 0.53
C ALA A 466 15.47 6.83 1.95
N SER A 467 16.44 6.30 2.70
CA SER A 467 16.80 6.82 4.03
C SER A 467 17.61 8.11 3.94
N ASP A 468 18.49 8.25 2.95
CA ASP A 468 19.23 9.48 2.67
C ASP A 468 18.26 10.60 2.24
N LEU A 469 17.30 10.28 1.36
CA LEU A 469 16.22 11.19 0.99
C LEU A 469 15.36 11.53 2.21
N GLY A 470 14.98 10.55 3.03
CA GLY A 470 14.26 10.75 4.30
C GLY A 470 14.97 11.69 5.28
N THR A 471 16.30 11.76 5.23
CA THR A 471 17.12 12.59 6.11
C THR A 471 17.25 14.02 5.58
N SER A 472 17.39 14.22 4.27
CA SER A 472 17.30 15.57 3.65
C SER A 472 15.87 16.13 3.68
N ILE A 473 14.91 15.20 3.54
CA ILE A 473 13.54 15.09 4.08
C ILE A 473 13.21 15.70 5.45
N GLY A 474 14.13 15.53 6.38
CA GLY A 474 13.99 16.02 7.75
C GLY A 474 14.65 17.38 7.94
N SER A 475 15.67 17.71 7.14
CA SER A 475 16.44 18.94 7.28
C SER A 475 15.76 20.17 6.66
N TRP A 476 15.03 20.01 5.55
CA TRP A 476 14.20 21.07 4.94
C TRP A 476 12.88 21.35 5.71
N SER A 477 12.34 20.37 6.44
CA SER A 477 11.13 20.52 7.27
C SER A 477 11.46 21.02 8.69
N SER A 478 12.73 21.04 9.06
CA SER A 478 13.24 21.75 10.24
C SER A 478 13.78 23.15 9.92
N SER A 479 13.78 23.57 8.65
CA SER A 479 14.14 24.93 8.21
C SER A 479 12.94 25.80 7.79
N SER A 480 11.70 25.36 8.05
CA SER A 480 10.48 26.15 7.77
C SER A 480 9.65 26.46 9.03
N ASN A 481 10.24 26.36 10.23
CA ASN A 481 9.70 26.96 11.45
C ASN A 481 10.69 28.00 11.96
N SER A 482 10.67 29.16 11.31
CA SER A 482 11.15 30.41 11.87
C SER A 482 9.95 31.35 11.90
N ASP A 483 9.32 31.45 13.08
CA ASP A 483 8.78 32.69 13.65
C ASP A 483 8.47 32.45 15.15
N ASP A 484 9.34 33.05 15.96
CA ASP A 484 9.25 33.62 17.31
C ASP A 484 8.33 33.03 18.40
N SER A 485 8.94 32.62 19.51
CA SER A 485 8.68 33.21 20.85
C SER A 485 9.75 32.80 21.87
N ASP A 486 10.10 33.77 22.71
CA ASP A 486 11.18 33.84 23.69
C ASP A 486 11.29 32.70 24.74
N GLY A 487 12.51 32.51 25.27
CA GLY A 487 12.73 31.87 26.57
C GLY A 487 14.04 31.08 26.65
N GLY A 488 15.06 31.65 27.30
CA GLY A 488 16.44 31.14 27.31
C GLY A 488 16.73 29.89 28.15
N GLY A 489 17.98 29.42 28.12
CA GLY A 489 18.50 28.50 29.14
C GLY A 489 19.50 27.42 28.71
N TRP A 490 20.71 27.84 28.32
CA TRP A 490 22.00 27.25 28.74
C TRP A 490 22.49 25.89 28.18
N SER A 491 23.77 25.92 27.86
CA SER A 491 24.64 24.90 27.28
C SER A 491 24.90 23.67 28.16
N SER A 492 24.95 22.49 27.53
CA SER A 492 26.02 21.49 27.64
C SER A 492 25.71 20.38 26.61
N GLY A 493 26.63 19.95 25.77
CA GLY A 493 27.73 19.08 26.17
C GLY A 493 27.60 17.78 25.37
N SER A 494 28.48 17.60 24.39
CA SER A 494 28.67 16.39 23.62
C SER A 494 28.73 15.13 24.49
N SER A 495 28.07 14.03 24.08
CA SER A 495 28.75 12.73 24.03
C SER A 495 27.93 11.65 23.32
N ARG A 496 28.66 10.92 22.47
CA ARG A 496 28.33 9.61 21.95
C ARG A 496 28.04 8.66 23.11
N ARG A 497 27.05 7.76 22.96
CA ARG A 497 27.17 6.34 23.34
C ARG A 497 25.98 5.52 22.81
N ARG A 498 26.33 4.48 22.05
CA ARG A 498 25.50 3.32 21.77
C ARG A 498 25.27 2.57 23.08
N SER A 499 24.09 1.98 23.28
CA SER A 499 23.92 0.74 24.06
C SER A 499 22.58 0.08 23.72
N PHE A 500 22.68 -1.22 23.44
CA PHE A 500 21.60 -2.20 23.38
C PHE A 500 20.84 -2.25 24.71
N SER A 501 19.52 -2.44 24.68
CA SER A 501 18.87 -3.42 25.56
C SER A 501 17.53 -3.87 25.01
N SER A 502 17.37 -5.19 24.97
CA SER A 502 16.11 -5.92 24.86
C SER A 502 15.15 -5.55 25.99
N ARG A 503 13.85 -5.48 25.68
CA ARG A 503 12.78 -6.20 26.41
C ARG A 503 11.42 -5.95 25.76
N THR A 504 10.76 -7.06 25.54
CA THR A 504 9.34 -7.25 25.30
C THR A 504 8.47 -6.52 26.33
N ARG A 505 7.36 -5.94 25.89
CA ARG A 505 6.05 -5.98 26.59
C ARG A 505 4.93 -5.45 25.71
N SER A 506 3.90 -6.29 25.59
CA SER A 506 2.59 -6.00 25.03
C SER A 506 1.82 -4.97 25.85
N SER A 507 1.14 -4.06 25.15
CA SER A 507 -0.10 -3.37 25.51
C SER A 507 -0.60 -2.74 24.18
N GLY A 508 -1.86 -2.80 23.76
CA GLY A 508 -3.11 -2.83 24.50
C GLY A 508 -3.73 -1.44 24.44
N GLY A 509 -4.57 -1.19 23.43
CA GLY A 509 -5.30 0.07 23.19
C GLY A 509 -4.95 0.67 21.82
N GLY A 510 -5.88 1.03 20.93
CA GLY A 510 -7.27 1.44 21.10
C GLY A 510 -7.42 2.83 20.45
N SER A 511 -8.48 3.00 19.64
CA SER A 511 -8.83 4.20 18.84
C SER A 511 -8.09 4.32 17.49
N SER A 512 -8.67 4.80 16.38
CA SER A 512 -9.95 5.46 16.14
C SER A 512 -10.40 5.18 14.70
N ARG A 513 -11.64 4.71 14.53
CA ARG A 513 -12.31 4.56 13.24
C ARG A 513 -12.64 5.95 12.70
N ARG A 514 -12.07 6.30 11.55
CA ARG A 514 -12.45 7.46 10.73
C ARG A 514 -13.79 7.14 10.06
N SER A 515 -14.84 7.82 10.49
CA SER A 515 -16.20 7.71 9.98
C SER A 515 -16.32 8.39 8.61
N SER A 516 -16.56 7.59 7.58
CA SER A 516 -17.10 8.04 6.30
C SER A 516 -18.62 8.19 6.45
N ARG A 517 -19.12 9.43 6.46
CA ARG A 517 -20.55 9.70 6.37
C ARG A 517 -20.97 9.61 4.90
N ARG A 518 -21.64 8.51 4.56
CA ARG A 518 -22.41 8.31 3.34
C ARG A 518 -23.84 7.94 3.78
N SER A 519 -24.84 8.45 3.05
CA SER A 519 -26.25 8.02 3.06
C SER A 519 -27.17 8.66 4.10
N GLY A 520 -27.74 9.81 3.76
CA GLY A 520 -28.99 10.30 4.35
C GLY A 520 -30.17 9.91 3.46
N GLY A 521 -30.78 8.76 3.75
CA GLY A 521 -32.03 8.34 3.14
C GLY A 521 -33.24 9.00 3.81
N SER A 522 -34.14 9.51 2.98
CA SER A 522 -35.60 9.46 3.08
C SER A 522 -36.22 9.31 4.48
N ARG A 523 -36.88 10.37 4.95
CA ARG A 523 -38.14 10.26 5.71
C ARG A 523 -39.07 11.40 5.31
N GLY A 524 -40.21 11.03 4.73
CA GLY A 524 -41.35 11.92 4.50
C GLY A 524 -42.34 11.89 5.67
N PHE A 525 -43.20 12.91 5.63
CA PHE A 525 -44.42 13.21 6.39
C PHE A 525 -44.30 13.55 7.88
#